data_AF-A0AAU5BUS0-F1
#
_entry.id   AF-A0AAU5BUS0-F1
#
_cell.length_a   1.000
_cell.length_b   1.000
_cell.length_c   1.000
_cell.angle_alpha   90.00
_cell.angle_beta   90.00
_cell.angle_gamma   90.00
#
_symmetry.space_group_name_H-M   'P 1'
#
loop_
_entity.id
_entity.type
_entity.pdbx_description
1 polymer ?
#
loop_
_entity_poly.entity_id
_entity_poly.type
_entity_poly.pdbx_seq_one_letter_code
_entity_poly.pdbx_strand_id
1 'polypeptide(L)'
;MPLITHEGAAYALQILYSVPDDAWYLELDHVADRRTLVTAVVPDEDPAREPTVCVDPVSGHHRIPYDVMCWFMEHVAEEIRTSRGWMRLRPELVEIIRGLREEYLGMIDDERFGPVLAELRATVPAEDLPDVLGAAFGRNADGSVR
;
A
#
# COMPACT_ATOMS: atom_id res chain seq x y z
N MET A 1 -5.85 -10.21 1.84
CA MET A 1 -5.89 -8.74 1.75
C MET A 1 -6.10 -8.20 3.14
N PRO A 2 -5.28 -7.26 3.61
CA PRO A 2 -5.43 -6.68 4.94
C PRO A 2 -6.65 -5.77 4.96
N LEU A 3 -7.53 -5.98 5.93
CA LEU A 3 -8.65 -5.10 6.24
C LEU A 3 -8.27 -4.34 7.52
N ILE A 4 -8.13 -3.02 7.43
CA ILE A 4 -7.75 -2.18 8.58
C ILE A 4 -9.01 -1.48 9.07
N THR A 5 -9.46 -1.78 10.28
CA THR A 5 -10.67 -1.17 10.84
C THR A 5 -10.33 0.11 11.60
N HIS A 6 -11.07 1.19 11.34
CA HIS A 6 -11.03 2.39 12.17
C HIS A 6 -11.54 2.08 13.60
N GLU A 7 -11.15 2.92 14.57
CA GLU A 7 -11.70 2.86 15.93
C GLU A 7 -13.24 2.85 15.89
N GLY A 8 -13.87 1.86 16.53
CA GLY A 8 -15.32 1.64 16.48
C GLY A 8 -15.84 0.73 15.36
N ALA A 9 -14.97 0.23 14.46
CA ALA A 9 -15.24 -0.82 13.47
C ALA A 9 -16.40 -0.57 12.47
N ALA A 10 -16.94 0.65 12.43
CA ALA A 10 -17.96 1.04 11.44
C ALA A 10 -17.36 1.28 10.05
N TYR A 11 -16.07 1.61 10.00
CA TYR A 11 -15.32 1.89 8.79
C TYR A 11 -14.10 0.99 8.68
N ALA A 12 -13.78 0.61 7.46
CA ALA A 12 -12.59 -0.17 7.17
C ALA A 12 -11.87 0.36 5.92
N LEU A 13 -10.57 0.17 5.89
CA LEU A 13 -9.70 0.45 4.77
C LEU A 13 -9.31 -0.89 4.13
N GLN A 14 -9.51 -0.98 2.83
CA GLN A 14 -8.96 -2.04 1.99
C GLN A 14 -7.88 -1.46 1.09
N ILE A 15 -6.80 -2.20 0.92
CA ILE A 15 -5.68 -1.82 0.05
C ILE A 15 -5.50 -2.93 -0.98
N LEU A 16 -5.53 -2.57 -2.25
CA LEU A 16 -5.43 -3.51 -3.37
C LEU A 16 -4.53 -2.95 -4.46
N TYR A 17 -3.78 -3.84 -5.11
CA TYR A 17 -2.98 -3.48 -6.27
C TYR A 17 -3.74 -3.76 -7.56
N SER A 18 -3.83 -2.77 -8.44
CA SER A 18 -4.38 -2.92 -9.79
C SER A 18 -3.22 -3.03 -10.78
N VAL A 19 -2.90 -4.25 -11.21
CA VAL A 19 -1.90 -4.50 -12.27
C VAL A 19 -2.22 -3.75 -13.57
N PRO A 20 -3.48 -3.70 -14.06
CA PRO A 20 -3.80 -2.96 -15.28
C PRO A 20 -3.56 -1.45 -15.18
N ASP A 21 -3.73 -0.88 -13.99
CA ASP A 21 -3.60 0.56 -13.78
C ASP A 21 -2.22 0.96 -13.27
N ASP A 22 -1.41 -0.01 -12.83
CA ASP A 22 -0.12 0.22 -12.20
C ASP A 22 -0.25 1.17 -10.99
N ALA A 23 -1.16 0.79 -10.08
CA ALA A 23 -1.55 1.64 -8.97
C ALA A 23 -2.10 0.86 -7.78
N TRP A 24 -1.87 1.44 -6.60
CA TRP A 24 -2.54 1.08 -5.36
C TRP A 24 -3.89 1.76 -5.25
N TYR A 25 -4.90 0.98 -4.92
CA TYR A 25 -6.25 1.42 -4.63
C TYR A 25 -6.47 1.30 -3.13
N LEU A 26 -6.81 2.42 -2.50
CA LEU A 26 -7.18 2.50 -1.10
C LEU A 26 -8.66 2.82 -1.02
N GLU A 27 -9.43 1.89 -0.48
CA GLU A 27 -10.89 1.95 -0.44
C GLU A 27 -11.36 2.12 1.00
N LEU A 28 -12.09 3.21 1.26
CA LEU A 28 -12.79 3.44 2.51
C LEU A 28 -14.19 2.84 2.42
N ASP A 29 -14.41 1.78 3.20
CA ASP A 29 -15.67 1.06 3.25
C ASP A 29 -16.48 1.41 4.50
N HIS A 30 -17.80 1.48 4.33
CA HIS A 30 -18.74 1.36 5.44
C HIS A 30 -19.09 -0.12 5.66
N VAL A 31 -18.71 -0.66 6.82
CA VAL A 31 -18.75 -2.10 7.10
C VAL A 31 -20.17 -2.64 7.11
N ALA A 32 -21.10 -1.91 7.75
CA ALA A 32 -22.49 -2.36 7.88
C ALA A 32 -23.21 -2.43 6.53
N ASP A 33 -22.95 -1.46 5.65
CA ASP A 33 -23.60 -1.37 4.34
C ASP A 33 -22.84 -2.12 3.25
N ARG A 34 -21.64 -2.63 3.55
CA ARG A 34 -20.73 -3.31 2.61
C ARG A 34 -20.53 -2.50 1.33
N ARG A 35 -20.24 -1.22 1.51
CA ARG A 35 -20.12 -0.24 0.43
C ARG A 35 -18.82 0.53 0.56
N THR A 36 -18.15 0.70 -0.57
CA THR A 36 -17.04 1.65 -0.74
C THR A 36 -17.58 3.06 -0.90
N LEU A 37 -17.12 3.96 -0.03
CA LEU A 37 -17.53 5.37 0.01
C LEU A 37 -16.53 6.27 -0.73
N VAL A 38 -15.25 5.95 -0.60
CA VAL A 38 -14.15 6.75 -1.16
C VAL A 38 -13.08 5.78 -1.66
N THR A 39 -12.55 6.05 -2.85
CA THR A 39 -11.44 5.32 -3.43
C THR A 39 -10.32 6.30 -3.75
N ALA A 40 -9.14 6.08 -3.20
CA ALA A 40 -7.93 6.76 -3.62
C ALA A 40 -7.13 5.84 -4.55
N VAL A 41 -6.59 6.40 -5.63
CA VAL A 41 -5.73 5.69 -6.59
C VAL A 41 -4.35 6.34 -6.54
N VAL A 42 -3.33 5.56 -6.17
CA VAL A 42 -1.94 5.97 -6.00
C VAL A 42 -1.08 5.21 -7.01
N PRO A 43 -0.70 5.85 -8.13
CA PRO A 43 0.31 5.32 -9.05
C PRO A 43 1.63 5.07 -8.33
N ASP A 44 2.29 3.94 -8.53
CA ASP A 44 3.59 3.66 -7.89
C ASP A 44 4.78 3.58 -8.85
N GLU A 45 4.66 3.06 -10.07
CA GLU A 45 5.80 3.03 -11.02
C GLU A 45 5.95 4.30 -11.88
N ASP A 46 4.96 5.19 -11.89
CA ASP A 46 5.06 6.54 -12.48
C ASP A 46 4.91 7.64 -11.41
N PRO A 47 6.03 8.21 -10.91
CA PRO A 47 5.99 9.23 -9.88
C PRO A 47 5.44 10.59 -10.37
N ALA A 48 5.36 10.82 -11.69
CA ALA A 48 4.81 12.04 -12.26
C ALA A 48 3.28 11.99 -12.38
N ARG A 49 2.68 10.80 -12.30
CA ARG A 49 1.23 10.62 -12.34
C ARG A 49 0.64 10.99 -10.97
N GLU A 50 -0.29 11.94 -10.96
CA GLU A 50 -0.89 12.45 -9.73
C GLU A 50 -1.84 11.43 -9.08
N PRO A 51 -1.77 11.22 -7.76
CA PRO A 51 -2.79 10.47 -7.02
C PRO A 51 -4.15 11.15 -7.14
N THR A 52 -5.21 10.35 -7.17
CA THR A 52 -6.59 10.87 -7.25
C THR A 52 -7.46 10.27 -6.17
N VAL A 53 -8.53 10.99 -5.80
CA VAL A 53 -9.55 10.53 -4.86
C VAL A 53 -10.92 10.68 -5.50
N CYS A 54 -11.66 9.58 -5.57
CA CYS A 54 -13.03 9.52 -6.03
C CYS A 54 -13.95 9.26 -4.83
N VAL A 55 -15.02 10.05 -4.71
CA VAL A 55 -16.09 9.80 -3.74
C VAL A 55 -17.23 9.18 -4.51
N ASP A 56 -17.72 8.01 -4.08
CA ASP A 56 -18.76 7.27 -4.79
C ASP A 56 -19.99 8.15 -5.07
N PRO A 57 -20.24 8.51 -6.34
CA PRO A 57 -21.34 9.40 -6.69
C PRO A 57 -22.69 8.66 -6.79
N VAL A 58 -22.68 7.32 -6.84
CA VAL A 58 -23.85 6.53 -7.23
C VAL A 58 -24.79 6.29 -6.06
N SER A 59 -24.26 6.06 -4.85
CA SER A 59 -25.10 5.64 -3.72
C SER A 59 -25.49 6.77 -2.76
N GLY A 60 -25.59 7.99 -3.29
CA GLY A 60 -26.13 9.16 -2.59
C GLY A 60 -25.21 9.77 -1.53
N HIS A 61 -25.71 10.78 -0.82
CA HIS A 61 -24.95 11.49 0.21
C HIS A 61 -24.71 10.60 1.44
N HIS A 62 -23.46 10.18 1.66
CA HIS A 62 -23.02 9.61 2.93
C HIS A 62 -22.30 10.68 3.76
N ARG A 63 -22.58 10.74 5.06
CA ARG A 63 -21.86 11.62 5.99
C ARG A 63 -20.71 10.85 6.62
N ILE A 64 -19.52 11.03 6.09
CA ILE A 64 -18.29 10.46 6.66
C ILE A 64 -17.86 11.35 7.83
N PRO A 65 -17.64 10.80 9.03
CA PRO A 65 -17.03 11.54 10.14
C PRO A 65 -15.66 12.12 9.76
N TYR A 66 -15.35 13.31 10.27
CA TYR A 66 -14.12 14.02 9.90
C TYR A 66 -12.85 13.25 10.32
N ASP A 67 -12.87 12.67 11.52
CA ASP A 67 -11.79 11.83 12.06
C ASP A 67 -11.55 10.59 11.18
N VAL A 68 -12.61 9.93 10.71
CA VAL A 68 -12.51 8.79 9.78
C VAL A 68 -11.89 9.23 8.46
N MET A 69 -12.28 10.39 7.92
CA MET A 69 -11.68 10.93 6.69
C MET A 69 -10.21 11.28 6.89
N CYS A 70 -9.84 11.89 8.02
CA CYS A 70 -8.44 12.17 8.36
C CYS A 70 -7.61 10.88 8.42
N TRP A 71 -8.09 9.88 9.15
CA TRP A 71 -7.46 8.57 9.24
C TRP A 71 -7.27 7.91 7.87
N PHE A 72 -8.29 7.95 7.01
CA PHE A 72 -8.17 7.44 5.65
C PHE A 72 -7.09 8.20 4.84
N MET A 73 -7.13 9.53 4.87
CA MET A 73 -6.16 10.36 4.16
C MET A 73 -4.73 10.23 4.70
N GLU A 74 -4.54 9.88 5.97
CA GLU A 74 -3.23 9.54 6.53
C GLU A 74 -2.64 8.29 5.88
N HIS A 75 -3.46 7.25 5.66
CA HIS A 75 -3.03 6.04 4.94
C HIS A 75 -2.73 6.34 3.47
N VAL A 76 -3.56 7.15 2.82
CA VAL A 76 -3.30 7.62 1.44
C VAL A 76 -1.97 8.37 1.37
N ALA A 77 -1.70 9.26 2.34
CA ALA A 77 -0.45 10.00 2.39
C ALA A 77 0.76 9.10 2.63
N GLU A 78 0.62 8.04 3.44
CA GLU A 78 1.68 7.05 3.65
C GLU A 78 1.95 6.23 2.39
N GLU A 79 0.91 5.80 1.67
CA GLU A 79 1.10 5.06 0.41
C GLU A 79 1.79 5.96 -0.63
N ILE A 80 1.39 7.23 -0.75
CA ILE A 80 2.07 8.19 -1.63
C ILE A 80 3.55 8.34 -1.24
N ARG A 81 3.86 8.45 0.05
CA ARG A 81 5.25 8.55 0.53
C ARG A 81 6.04 7.32 0.16
N THR A 82 5.50 6.13 0.40
CA THR A 82 6.13 4.84 0.07
C THR A 82 6.36 4.74 -1.43
N SER A 83 5.29 4.88 -2.22
CA SER A 83 5.31 4.80 -3.68
C SER A 83 6.28 5.80 -4.34
N ARG A 84 6.34 7.04 -3.85
CA ARG A 84 7.31 8.03 -4.34
C ARG A 84 8.72 7.82 -3.77
N GLY A 85 8.84 7.17 -2.62
CA GLY A 85 10.10 6.96 -1.92
C GLY A 85 10.99 5.98 -2.66
N TRP A 86 10.45 4.80 -2.99
CA TRP A 86 11.24 3.75 -3.62
C TRP A 86 11.68 4.09 -5.05
N MET A 87 10.85 4.85 -5.80
CA MET A 87 11.21 5.38 -7.12
C MET A 87 12.37 6.39 -7.13
N ARG A 88 12.81 6.86 -5.95
CA ARG A 88 14.00 7.74 -5.82
C ARG A 88 15.27 6.97 -5.45
N LEU A 89 15.17 5.66 -5.21
CA LEU A 89 16.33 4.82 -4.91
C LEU A 89 17.20 4.62 -6.14
N ARG A 90 18.35 3.97 -5.94
CA ARG A 90 19.23 3.60 -7.05
C ARG A 90 18.48 2.67 -8.03
N PRO A 91 18.71 2.78 -9.35
CA PRO A 91 17.97 2.00 -10.35
C PRO A 91 17.99 0.49 -10.10
N GLU A 92 19.09 -0.07 -9.60
CA GLU A 92 19.15 -1.51 -9.29
C GLU A 92 18.17 -1.93 -8.20
N LEU A 93 17.96 -1.08 -7.18
CA LEU A 93 17.01 -1.32 -6.10
C LEU A 93 15.56 -1.15 -6.57
N VAL A 94 15.31 -0.17 -7.44
CA VAL A 94 14.00 0.06 -8.08
C VAL A 94 13.55 -1.20 -8.84
N GLU A 95 14.43 -1.80 -9.64
CA GLU A 95 14.12 -3.03 -10.39
C GLU A 95 13.83 -4.23 -9.47
N ILE A 96 14.56 -4.36 -8.36
CA ILE A 96 14.30 -5.41 -7.36
C ILE A 96 12.93 -5.20 -6.72
N ILE A 97 12.62 -3.98 -6.28
CA ILE A 97 11.34 -3.65 -5.63
C ILE A 97 10.18 -3.86 -6.60
N ARG A 98 10.33 -3.44 -7.86
CA ARG A 98 9.35 -3.69 -8.93
C ARG A 98 9.07 -5.17 -9.10
N GLY A 99 10.12 -6.01 -9.24
CA GLY A 99 9.95 -7.46 -9.36
C GLY A 99 9.25 -8.10 -8.15
N LEU A 100 9.60 -7.67 -6.93
CA LEU A 100 8.92 -8.14 -5.71
C LEU A 100 7.45 -7.70 -5.68
N ARG A 101 7.15 -6.46 -6.08
CA ARG A 101 5.76 -5.96 -6.11
C ARG A 101 4.94 -6.65 -7.20
N GLU A 102 5.52 -6.95 -8.37
CA GLU A 102 4.86 -7.72 -9.43
C GLU A 102 4.55 -9.16 -8.98
N GLU A 103 5.50 -9.82 -8.30
CA GLU A 103 5.35 -11.22 -7.88
C GLU A 103 4.41 -11.38 -6.68
N TYR A 104 4.55 -10.52 -5.69
CA TYR A 104 3.87 -10.65 -4.39
C TYR A 104 2.72 -9.65 -4.20
N LEU A 105 2.50 -8.73 -5.14
CA LEU A 105 1.47 -7.68 -5.05
C LEU A 105 1.56 -6.90 -3.73
N GLY A 106 2.80 -6.59 -3.34
CA GLY A 106 3.17 -5.94 -2.08
C GLY A 106 2.80 -6.70 -0.80
N MET A 107 2.35 -7.95 -0.91
CA MET A 107 1.86 -8.76 0.20
C MET A 107 2.61 -10.09 0.26
N ILE A 108 3.27 -10.34 1.39
CA ILE A 108 3.97 -11.59 1.64
C ILE A 108 3.53 -12.18 2.98
N ASP A 109 3.26 -13.48 3.01
CA ASP A 109 2.95 -14.22 4.23
C ASP A 109 4.24 -14.63 4.98
N ASP A 110 4.13 -15.00 6.25
CA ASP A 110 5.29 -15.29 7.10
C ASP A 110 6.06 -16.54 6.64
N GLU A 111 5.37 -17.50 6.02
CA GLU A 111 5.98 -18.73 5.51
C GLU A 111 6.89 -18.44 4.31
N ARG A 112 6.47 -17.54 3.42
CA ARG A 112 7.23 -17.11 2.23
C ARG A 112 8.26 -16.03 2.54
N PHE A 113 8.03 -15.23 3.58
CA PHE A 113 8.92 -14.11 3.92
C PHE A 113 10.34 -14.57 4.25
N GLY A 114 10.50 -15.67 5.01
CA GLY A 114 11.81 -16.19 5.39
C GLY A 114 12.71 -16.53 4.19
N PRO A 115 12.26 -17.36 3.23
CA PRO A 115 12.98 -17.65 2.00
C PRO A 115 13.33 -16.41 1.18
N VAL A 116 12.36 -15.50 0.96
CA VAL A 116 12.59 -14.26 0.18
C VAL A 116 13.61 -13.36 0.86
N LEU A 117 13.54 -13.22 2.19
CA LEU A 117 14.52 -12.46 2.96
C LEU A 117 15.93 -13.04 2.85
N ALA A 118 16.06 -14.37 2.82
CA ALA A 118 17.36 -15.03 2.65
C ALA A 118 17.96 -14.76 1.26
N GLU A 119 17.12 -14.79 0.22
CA GLU A 119 17.53 -14.44 -1.14
C GLU A 119 17.95 -12.97 -1.25
N LEU A 120 17.15 -12.05 -0.71
CA LEU A 120 17.48 -10.62 -0.70
C LEU A 120 18.78 -10.32 0.05
N ARG A 121 19.06 -11.04 1.16
CA ARG A 121 20.35 -10.91 1.87
C ARG A 121 21.56 -11.38 1.05
N ALA A 122 21.36 -12.23 0.05
CA ALA A 122 22.42 -12.69 -0.82
C ALA A 122 22.69 -11.73 -1.99
N THR A 123 21.71 -10.90 -2.37
CA THR A 123 21.75 -10.06 -3.58
C THR A 123 21.76 -8.56 -3.30
N VAL A 124 21.19 -8.12 -2.17
CA VAL A 124 21.08 -6.72 -1.76
C VAL A 124 22.08 -6.41 -0.65
N PRO A 125 22.85 -5.31 -0.75
CA PRO A 125 23.69 -4.84 0.35
C PRO A 125 22.91 -4.66 1.65
N ALA A 126 23.53 -5.02 2.78
CA ALA A 126 22.85 -5.00 4.08
C ALA A 126 22.32 -3.61 4.48
N GLU A 127 22.97 -2.54 4.01
CA GLU A 127 22.54 -1.14 4.21
C GLU A 127 21.27 -0.78 3.44
N ASP A 128 21.03 -1.40 2.27
CA ASP A 128 19.89 -1.09 1.39
C ASP A 128 18.68 -1.99 1.69
N LEU A 129 18.89 -3.11 2.40
CA LEU A 129 17.86 -4.11 2.69
C LEU A 129 16.61 -3.54 3.41
N PRO A 130 16.73 -2.64 4.42
CA PRO A 130 15.57 -2.05 5.07
C PRO A 130 14.68 -1.24 4.12
N ASP A 131 15.28 -0.54 3.16
CA ASP A 131 14.54 0.28 2.18
C ASP A 131 13.82 -0.62 1.16
N VAL A 132 14.48 -1.70 0.71
CA VAL A 132 13.86 -2.70 -0.17
C VAL A 132 12.69 -3.40 0.51
N LEU A 133 12.86 -3.88 1.75
CA LEU A 133 11.79 -4.58 2.48
C LEU A 133 10.62 -3.66 2.85
N GLY A 134 10.93 -2.42 3.26
CA GLY A 134 9.93 -1.42 3.57
C GLY A 134 9.11 -1.06 2.33
N ALA A 135 9.77 -0.82 1.20
CA ALA A 135 9.10 -0.49 -0.04
C ALA A 135 8.32 -1.66 -0.65
N ALA A 136 8.88 -2.87 -0.65
CA ALA A 136 8.24 -4.02 -1.28
C ALA A 136 7.10 -4.60 -0.44
N PHE A 137 7.22 -4.61 0.89
CA PHE A 137 6.32 -5.37 1.75
C PHE A 137 5.78 -4.62 2.97
N GLY A 138 6.24 -3.38 3.24
CA GLY A 138 5.91 -2.68 4.49
C GLY A 138 6.42 -3.41 5.74
N ARG A 139 7.52 -4.17 5.62
CA ARG A 139 8.06 -5.01 6.69
C ARG A 139 9.49 -4.64 7.07
N ASN A 140 9.82 -4.87 8.33
CA ASN A 140 11.18 -4.86 8.87
C ASN A 140 11.89 -6.20 8.59
N ALA A 141 13.21 -6.22 8.74
CA ALA A 141 14.03 -7.42 8.53
C ALA A 141 13.81 -8.53 9.57
N ASP A 142 13.12 -8.24 10.67
CA ASP A 142 12.67 -9.23 11.66
C ASP A 142 11.26 -9.79 11.35
N GLY A 143 10.65 -9.33 10.26
CA GLY A 143 9.31 -9.74 9.80
C GLY A 143 8.16 -8.93 10.38
N SER A 144 8.42 -8.01 11.32
CA SER A 144 7.39 -7.11 11.84
C SER A 144 6.91 -6.11 10.78
N VAL A 145 5.65 -5.68 10.90
CA VAL A 145 5.08 -4.61 10.07
C VAL A 145 5.66 -3.26 10.52
N ARG A 146 5.99 -2.40 9.55
CA ARG A 146 6.54 -1.07 9.79
C ARG A 146 5.47 -0.05 10.18
#